data_AF-A0A0F2PVN0-F1
#
_entry.id   AF-A0A0F2PVN0-F1
#
_cell.length_a   1.000
_cell.length_b   1.000
_cell.length_c   1.000
_cell.angle_alpha   90.00
_cell.angle_beta   90.00
_cell.angle_gamma   90.00
#
_symmetry.space_group_name_H-M   'P 1'
#
loop_
_entity.id
_entity.type
_entity.pdbx_description
1 polymer ?
#
loop_
_entity_poly.entity_id
_entity_poly.type
_entity_poly.pdbx_seq_one_letter_code
_entity_poly.pdbx_strand_id
1 'polypeptide(L)'
;MDSWERLVLKFTDTLETVFPDETVAGEPFWSLMEIKDGKNTGNFHSIGQRYGKTMVMLFPQKRMADWAATRLREHSSDFGVRGISRTHLDVLCGLCESGYPIELVVAAADLNLKGELQGASMTPAQIRDAITPEHCQT
;
A
#
# COMPACT_ATOMS: atom_id res chain seq x y z
N MET A 1 5.81 16.61 18.37
CA MET A 1 6.47 15.57 17.58
C MET A 1 5.56 14.38 17.64
N ASP A 2 4.83 14.16 16.56
CA ASP A 2 3.72 13.19 16.52
C ASP A 2 4.26 11.75 16.58
N SER A 3 3.43 10.83 17.07
CA SER A 3 3.83 9.42 17.29
C SER A 3 4.33 8.72 16.02
N TRP A 4 3.91 9.18 14.84
CA TRP A 4 4.30 8.59 13.56
C TRP A 4 5.66 9.09 13.07
N GLU A 5 6.07 10.33 13.37
CA GLU A 5 7.39 10.87 12.99
C GLU A 5 8.52 10.06 13.65
N ARG A 6 8.33 9.66 14.92
CA ARG A 6 9.28 8.76 15.63
C ARG A 6 9.35 7.37 15.02
N LEU A 7 8.24 6.87 14.48
CA LEU A 7 8.20 5.58 13.82
C LEU A 7 8.88 5.64 12.45
N VAL A 8 8.62 6.69 11.67
CA VAL A 8 9.34 6.98 10.43
C VAL A 8 10.84 7.00 10.68
N LEU A 9 11.30 7.80 11.65
CA LEU A 9 12.71 7.88 12.04
C LEU A 9 13.30 6.56 12.57
N LYS A 10 12.46 5.62 13.05
CA LYS A 10 12.92 4.29 13.48
C LYS A 10 13.24 3.38 12.30
N PHE A 11 12.59 3.59 11.16
CA PHE A 11 12.73 2.74 9.97
C PHE A 11 13.53 3.41 8.85
N THR A 12 13.65 4.74 8.84
CA THR A 12 14.41 5.49 7.82
C THR A 12 14.75 6.92 8.28
N ASP A 13 15.87 7.45 7.80
CA ASP A 13 16.25 8.85 7.98
C ASP A 13 15.65 9.80 6.92
N THR A 14 14.94 9.27 5.91
CA THR A 14 14.40 10.07 4.79
C THR A 14 12.90 9.86 4.55
N LEU A 15 12.17 10.97 4.39
CA LEU A 15 10.73 10.98 4.12
C LEU A 15 10.34 10.21 2.84
N GLU A 16 11.22 10.20 1.84
CA GLU A 16 11.03 9.46 0.58
C GLU A 16 10.91 7.95 0.78
N THR A 17 11.39 7.41 1.90
CA THR A 17 11.26 5.98 2.22
C THR A 17 9.87 5.63 2.78
N VAL A 18 9.07 6.65 3.09
CA VAL A 18 7.71 6.52 3.65
C VAL A 18 6.68 6.98 2.64
N PHE A 19 6.99 8.03 1.89
CA PHE A 19 6.10 8.63 0.91
C PHE A 19 6.67 8.45 -0.49
N PRO A 20 6.26 7.39 -1.20
CA PRO A 20 6.71 7.19 -2.57
C PRO A 20 6.22 8.34 -3.46
N ASP A 21 7.12 8.83 -4.31
CA ASP A 21 6.81 9.75 -5.40
C ASP A 21 6.36 8.99 -6.67
N GLU A 22 6.07 9.71 -7.75
CA GLU A 22 5.67 9.08 -9.01
C GLU A 22 6.76 8.26 -9.72
N THR A 23 8.02 8.38 -9.31
CA THR A 23 9.17 7.70 -9.93
C THR A 23 9.42 6.32 -9.31
N VAL A 24 8.89 6.06 -8.11
CA VAL A 24 9.04 4.76 -7.43
C VAL A 24 8.33 3.66 -8.23
N ALA A 25 9.11 2.65 -8.65
CA ALA A 25 8.58 1.44 -9.25
C ALA A 25 7.79 0.62 -8.21
N GLY A 26 6.60 0.15 -8.60
CA GLY A 26 5.75 -0.70 -7.75
C GLY A 26 6.16 -2.16 -7.76
N GLU A 27 7.39 -2.43 -7.33
CA GLU A 27 7.91 -3.78 -7.11
C GLU A 27 8.15 -3.94 -5.60
N PRO A 28 7.25 -4.62 -4.86
CA PRO A 28 6.28 -5.60 -5.35
C PRO A 28 4.83 -5.10 -5.58
N PHE A 29 4.46 -3.91 -5.10
CA PHE A 29 3.04 -3.49 -5.12
C PHE A 29 2.83 -2.06 -5.61
N TRP A 30 1.58 -1.74 -5.90
CA TRP A 30 1.06 -0.40 -6.13
C TRP A 30 -0.02 -0.11 -5.08
N SER A 31 -0.25 1.15 -4.75
CA SER A 31 -1.34 1.56 -3.87
C SER A 31 -1.92 2.91 -4.30
N LEU A 32 -3.07 3.26 -3.74
CA LEU A 32 -3.68 4.56 -3.93
C LEU A 32 -3.37 5.43 -2.71
N MET A 33 -2.77 6.58 -2.96
CA MET A 33 -2.38 7.54 -1.92
C MET A 33 -2.94 8.91 -2.24
N GLU A 34 -3.26 9.67 -1.19
CA GLU A 34 -3.75 11.04 -1.32
C GLU A 34 -2.63 11.92 -1.87
N ILE A 35 -2.97 12.67 -2.91
CA ILE A 35 -2.10 13.61 -3.62
C ILE A 35 -2.68 15.00 -3.43
N LYS A 36 -1.88 15.88 -2.85
CA LYS A 36 -2.20 17.30 -2.72
C LYS A 36 -1.08 18.12 -3.32
N ASP A 37 -1.42 19.05 -4.21
CA ASP A 37 -0.46 19.90 -4.91
C ASP A 37 0.63 19.09 -5.65
N GLY A 38 0.24 17.94 -6.20
CA GLY A 38 1.15 17.01 -6.90
C GLY A 38 2.02 16.14 -5.99
N LYS A 39 1.95 16.31 -4.66
CA LYS A 39 2.76 15.57 -3.68
C LYS A 39 1.92 14.57 -2.90
N ASN A 40 2.53 13.44 -2.57
CA ASN A 40 1.97 12.44 -1.67
C ASN A 40 1.91 13.01 -0.24
N THR A 41 0.73 12.96 0.39
CA THR A 41 0.53 13.44 1.77
C THR A 41 0.88 12.37 2.81
N GLY A 42 1.05 11.13 2.38
CA GLY A 42 1.22 9.96 3.25
C GLY A 42 -0.06 9.25 3.63
N ASN A 43 -1.22 9.83 3.31
CA ASN A 43 -2.50 9.19 3.58
C ASN A 43 -2.81 8.18 2.49
N PHE A 44 -3.07 6.93 2.90
CA PHE A 44 -3.56 5.91 1.98
C PHE A 44 -5.05 6.10 1.72
N HIS A 45 -5.47 5.86 0.48
CA HIS A 45 -6.88 5.66 0.22
C HIS A 45 -7.34 4.40 0.93
N SER A 46 -8.36 4.52 1.78
CA SER A 46 -8.94 3.38 2.46
C SER A 46 -10.25 2.98 1.82
N ILE A 47 -10.38 1.71 1.45
CA ILE A 47 -11.65 1.14 0.96
C ILE A 47 -12.67 0.90 2.09
N GLY A 48 -12.31 1.25 3.33
CA GLY A 48 -13.18 1.16 4.50
C GLY A 48 -12.38 1.00 5.79
N GLN A 49 -13.08 1.15 6.92
CA GLN A 49 -12.52 0.82 8.24
C GLN A 49 -13.05 -0.52 8.72
N ARG A 50 -12.17 -1.41 9.16
CA ARG A 50 -12.55 -2.68 9.81
C ARG A 50 -12.10 -2.67 11.25
N TYR A 51 -13.01 -2.80 12.20
CA TYR A 51 -12.68 -2.84 13.62
C TYR A 51 -11.75 -1.68 14.06
N GLY A 52 -11.95 -0.48 13.49
CA GLY A 52 -11.12 0.70 13.76
C GLY A 52 -9.76 0.75 13.04
N LYS A 53 -9.50 -0.17 12.10
CA LYS A 53 -8.27 -0.19 11.29
C LYS A 53 -8.52 0.38 9.89
N THR A 54 -7.58 1.19 9.42
CA THR A 54 -7.50 1.65 8.04
C THR A 54 -7.04 0.50 7.15
N MET A 55 -7.89 0.08 6.20
CA MET A 55 -7.48 -0.90 5.20
C MET A 55 -6.59 -0.22 4.15
N VAL A 56 -5.38 -0.75 3.95
CA VAL A 56 -4.44 -0.31 2.92
C VAL A 56 -4.40 -1.37 1.83
N MET A 57 -4.84 -1.00 0.63
CA MET A 57 -4.86 -1.90 -0.52
C MET A 57 -3.50 -1.94 -1.21
N LEU A 58 -2.95 -3.15 -1.38
CA LEU A 58 -1.72 -3.44 -2.09
C LEU A 58 -2.06 -4.20 -3.37
N PHE A 59 -1.78 -3.59 -4.52
CA PHE A 59 -2.07 -4.14 -5.83
C PHE A 59 -0.80 -4.72 -6.46
N PRO A 60 -0.76 -6.02 -6.83
CA PRO A 60 0.41 -6.60 -7.49
C PRO A 60 0.72 -5.97 -8.85
N GLN A 61 -0.27 -5.34 -9.49
CA GLN A 61 -0.14 -4.80 -10.84
C GLN A 61 -0.71 -3.37 -10.91
N LYS A 62 0.05 -2.46 -11.54
CA LYS A 62 -0.33 -1.05 -11.69
C LYS A 62 -1.71 -0.88 -12.31
N ARG A 63 -2.01 -1.64 -13.37
CA ARG A 63 -3.30 -1.58 -14.09
C ARG A 63 -4.52 -1.78 -13.16
N MET A 64 -4.37 -2.56 -12.09
CA MET A 64 -5.44 -2.78 -11.12
C MET A 64 -5.61 -1.59 -10.18
N ALA A 65 -4.50 -0.99 -9.74
CA ALA A 65 -4.53 0.24 -8.98
C ALA A 65 -5.14 1.39 -9.81
N ASP A 66 -4.78 1.49 -11.10
CA ASP A 66 -5.36 2.48 -12.03
C ASP A 66 -6.86 2.26 -12.24
N TRP A 67 -7.29 1.00 -12.40
CA TRP A 67 -8.71 0.65 -12.49
C TRP A 67 -9.47 1.04 -11.21
N ALA A 68 -8.90 0.73 -10.04
CA ALA A 68 -9.50 1.08 -8.76
C ALA A 68 -9.57 2.61 -8.58
N ALA A 69 -8.51 3.33 -8.96
CA ALA A 69 -8.48 4.79 -8.93
C ALA A 69 -9.54 5.41 -9.84
N THR A 70 -9.75 4.83 -11.02
CA THR A 70 -10.80 5.29 -11.96
C THR A 70 -12.19 5.15 -11.35
N ARG A 71 -12.47 4.02 -10.68
CA ARG A 71 -13.74 3.81 -9.95
C ARG A 71 -13.92 4.79 -8.79
N LEU A 72 -12.84 5.17 -8.13
CA LEU A 72 -12.89 6.09 -6.98
C LEU A 72 -12.99 7.56 -7.36
N ARG A 73 -12.52 7.94 -8.56
CA ARG A 73 -12.64 9.30 -9.08
C ARG A 73 -14.07 9.79 -9.23
N GLU A 74 -15.04 8.87 -9.26
CA GLU A 74 -16.47 9.18 -9.19
C GLU A 74 -16.86 9.82 -7.83
N HIS A 75 -16.02 9.67 -6.81
CA HIS A 75 -16.29 10.09 -5.43
C HIS A 75 -15.18 10.93 -4.77
N SER A 76 -13.95 10.92 -5.29
CA SER A 76 -12.83 11.72 -4.77
C SER A 76 -11.74 11.96 -5.83
N SER A 77 -11.31 13.21 -6.00
CA SER A 77 -10.30 13.62 -6.99
C SER A 77 -8.84 13.54 -6.50
N ASP A 78 -8.65 13.41 -5.18
CA ASP A 78 -7.36 13.73 -4.56
C ASP A 78 -6.50 12.48 -4.35
N PHE A 79 -6.76 11.39 -5.09
CA PHE A 79 -6.01 10.15 -4.98
C PHE A 79 -5.28 9.79 -6.28
N GLY A 80 -4.06 9.30 -6.13
CA GLY A 80 -3.18 8.86 -7.22
C GLY A 80 -2.54 7.51 -6.94
N VAL A 81 -2.16 6.81 -8.01
CA VAL A 81 -1.45 5.53 -7.92
C VAL A 81 0.03 5.79 -7.65
N ARG A 82 0.60 5.05 -6.69
CA ARG A 82 2.03 5.10 -6.32
C ARG A 82 2.61 3.71 -6.19
N GLY A 83 3.87 3.56 -6.58
CA GLY A 83 4.62 2.33 -6.38
C GLY A 83 4.98 2.16 -4.91
N ILE A 84 4.80 0.96 -4.38
CA ILE A 84 5.23 0.54 -3.05
C ILE A 84 6.42 -0.40 -3.28
N SER A 85 7.62 0.15 -3.16
CA SER A 85 8.84 -0.66 -3.21
C SER A 85 8.96 -1.54 -1.95
N ARG A 86 9.90 -2.49 -1.97
CA ARG A 86 10.19 -3.34 -0.80
C ARG A 86 10.47 -2.53 0.47
N THR A 87 11.22 -1.43 0.38
CA THR A 87 11.53 -0.59 1.55
C THR A 87 10.29 0.08 2.13
N HIS A 88 9.39 0.60 1.27
CA HIS A 88 8.11 1.15 1.72
C HIS A 88 7.24 0.09 2.39
N LEU A 89 7.24 -1.13 1.83
CA LEU A 89 6.49 -2.24 2.38
C LEU A 89 7.03 -2.67 3.75
N ASP A 90 8.34 -2.65 3.95
CA ASP A 90 8.94 -2.94 5.25
C ASP A 90 8.52 -1.91 6.31
N VAL A 91 8.40 -0.63 5.94
CA VAL A 91 7.82 0.41 6.81
C VAL A 91 6.37 0.08 7.17
N LEU A 92 5.53 -0.24 6.18
CA LEU A 92 4.11 -0.60 6.40
C LEU A 92 3.95 -1.83 7.30
N CYS A 93 4.77 -2.85 7.06
CA CYS A 93 4.83 -4.05 7.89
C CYS A 93 5.24 -3.70 9.33
N GLY A 94 6.28 -2.88 9.49
CA GLY A 94 6.76 -2.42 10.80
C GLY A 94 5.73 -1.59 11.57
N LEU A 95 4.92 -0.78 10.88
CA LEU A 95 3.78 -0.07 11.48
C LEU A 95 2.72 -1.05 11.99
N CYS A 96 2.36 -2.06 11.18
CA CYS A 96 1.41 -3.09 11.58
C CYS A 96 1.90 -3.88 12.80
N GLU A 97 3.18 -4.27 12.81
CA GLU A 97 3.82 -4.98 13.94
C GLU A 97 3.91 -4.13 15.21
N SER A 98 4.01 -2.81 15.05
CA SER A 98 4.04 -1.86 16.17
C SER A 98 2.64 -1.53 16.71
N GLY A 99 1.58 -2.17 16.19
CA GLY A 99 0.21 -1.98 16.63
C GLY A 99 -0.49 -0.76 16.06
N TYR A 100 0.05 -0.13 15.00
CA TYR A 100 -0.65 0.95 14.31
C TYR A 100 -1.94 0.41 13.69
N PRO A 101 -3.05 1.17 13.70
CA PRO A 101 -4.36 0.68 13.28
C PRO A 101 -4.50 0.61 11.75
N ILE A 102 -3.65 -0.20 11.12
CA ILE A 102 -3.66 -0.49 9.69
C ILE A 102 -3.86 -1.99 9.46
N GLU A 103 -4.54 -2.33 8.39
CA GLU A 103 -4.72 -3.69 7.89
C GLU A 103 -4.25 -3.72 6.44
N LEU A 104 -3.26 -4.56 6.14
CA LEU A 104 -2.72 -4.70 4.79
C LEU A 104 -3.57 -5.71 4.02
N VAL A 105 -4.15 -5.28 2.91
CA VAL A 105 -5.00 -6.11 2.06
C VAL A 105 -4.35 -6.24 0.70
N VAL A 106 -3.92 -7.45 0.36
CA VAL A 106 -3.32 -7.73 -0.94
C VAL A 106 -4.41 -8.11 -1.92
N ALA A 107 -4.53 -7.36 -3.01
CA ALA A 107 -5.46 -7.66 -4.08
C ALA A 107 -5.01 -8.92 -4.85
N ALA A 108 -5.98 -9.72 -5.29
CA ALA A 108 -5.75 -10.74 -6.29
C ALA A 108 -5.18 -10.09 -7.57
N ALA A 109 -4.47 -10.85 -8.39
CA ALA A 109 -3.83 -10.35 -9.61
C ALA A 109 -4.82 -9.98 -10.73
N ASP A 110 -6.08 -10.39 -10.60
CA ASP A 110 -7.15 -10.14 -11.57
C ASP A 110 -8.49 -9.92 -10.85
N LEU A 111 -9.47 -9.40 -11.61
CA LEU A 111 -10.85 -9.28 -11.15
C LEU A 111 -11.54 -10.65 -11.16
N ASN A 112 -12.53 -10.84 -10.29
CA ASN A 112 -13.35 -12.05 -10.31
C ASN A 112 -14.28 -12.10 -11.55
N LEU A 113 -15.02 -13.19 -11.71
CA LEU A 113 -15.97 -13.37 -12.84
C LEU A 113 -17.09 -12.31 -12.91
N LYS A 114 -17.30 -11.53 -11.84
CA LYS A 114 -18.26 -10.43 -11.79
C LYS A 114 -17.62 -9.06 -12.08
N GLY A 115 -16.31 -9.02 -12.37
CA GLY A 115 -15.57 -7.77 -12.58
C GLY A 115 -15.33 -7.00 -11.29
N GLU A 116 -15.25 -7.69 -10.15
CA GLU A 116 -15.00 -7.09 -8.84
C GLU A 116 -13.58 -7.40 -8.36
N LEU A 117 -13.01 -6.46 -7.62
CA LEU A 117 -11.72 -6.62 -6.97
C LEU A 117 -11.86 -7.59 -5.80
N GLN A 118 -10.97 -8.57 -5.72
CA GLN A 118 -10.82 -9.43 -4.55
C GLN A 118 -9.49 -9.15 -3.88
N GLY A 119 -9.44 -9.33 -2.57
CA GLY A 119 -8.21 -9.21 -1.80
C GLY A 119 -8.28 -10.00 -0.50
N ALA A 120 -7.13 -10.31 0.05
CA ALA A 120 -6.98 -10.99 1.32
C ALA A 120 -6.27 -10.07 2.31
N SER A 121 -6.77 -10.02 3.53
CA SER A 121 -6.03 -9.45 4.65
C SER A 121 -4.84 -10.35 4.93
N MET A 122 -3.64 -9.77 4.93
CA MET A 122 -2.40 -10.51 5.13
C MET A 122 -1.60 -9.87 6.26
N THR A 123 -1.01 -10.74 7.08
CA THR A 123 -0.05 -10.33 8.10
C THR A 123 1.27 -9.93 7.47
N PRO A 124 2.09 -9.11 8.16
CA PRO A 124 3.45 -8.79 7.72
C PRO A 124 4.31 -10.01 7.38
N ALA A 125 4.19 -11.11 8.14
CA ALA A 125 4.90 -12.35 7.84
C ALA A 125 4.46 -12.96 6.49
N GLN A 126 3.15 -13.11 6.28
CA GLN A 126 2.61 -13.67 5.04
C GLN A 126 2.97 -12.82 3.81
N ILE A 127 3.00 -11.49 3.96
CA ILE A 127 3.39 -10.59 2.87
C ILE A 127 4.87 -10.80 2.53
N ARG A 128 5.75 -10.84 3.53
CA ARG A 128 7.19 -11.05 3.32
C ARG A 128 7.47 -12.41 2.68
N ASP A 129 6.76 -13.45 3.09
CA ASP A 129 6.86 -14.78 2.49
C ASP A 129 6.44 -14.76 1.01
N ALA A 130 5.33 -14.08 0.68
CA ALA A 130 4.79 -14.01 -0.68
C ALA A 130 5.67 -13.23 -1.67
N ILE A 131 6.51 -12.31 -1.20
CA ILE A 131 7.39 -11.49 -2.05
C ILE A 131 8.83 -11.98 -2.05
N THR A 132 9.17 -12.96 -1.20
CA THR A 132 10.50 -13.57 -1.21
C THR A 132 10.52 -14.56 -2.37
N PRO A 133 11.45 -14.43 -3.33
CA PRO A 133 11.58 -15.43 -4.38
C PRO A 133 11.82 -16.78 -3.70
N GLU A 134 10.92 -17.75 -3.91
CA GLU A 134 11.28 -19.14 -3.72
C GLU A 134 12.57 -19.34 -4.51
N HIS A 135 13.58 -19.95 -3.89
CA HIS A 135 14.75 -20.40 -4.64
C HIS A 135 14.19 -21.23 -5.81
N CYS A 136 14.22 -20.70 -7.03
CA CYS A 136 14.07 -21.48 -8.24
C CYS A 136 15.16 -22.55 -8.15
N GLN A 137 14.79 -23.69 -7.61
CA GLN A 137 15.62 -24.88 -7.66
C GLN A 137 15.72 -25.21 -9.14
N THR A 138 16.96 -25.14 -9.58
CA THR A 138 17.45 -25.30 -10.95
C THR A 138 17.31 -26.75 -11.40
#